data_AF-A0A497MNM8-F1
#
_entry.id   AF-A0A497MNM8-F1
#
_cell.length_a   1.000
_cell.length_b   1.000
_cell.length_c   1.000
_cell.angle_alpha   90.00
_cell.angle_beta   90.00
_cell.angle_gamma   90.00
#
_symmetry.space_group_name_H-M   'P 1'
#
loop_
_entity.id
_entity.type
_entity.pdbx_description
1 polymer ?
#
loop_
_entity_poly.entity_id
_entity_poly.type
_entity_poly.pdbx_seq_one_letter_code
_entity_poly.pdbx_strand_id
1 'polypeptide(L)'
;MDYMKIVEVYKRIDATTKRLEITDYLVNLFKQTPKDLIDKVVYLTQGKLYPDYVGVELGIAEKLAIKSIAMAAGVSESNVEKAVKELGDIGEAAARFMGKKSQVTLFQEALTVPKVYETLDKIAKASGEGAQDLKIKLLSGLLSDASPDEAKYLVRTVTGKLRLGVADMTILDALAIAFCGSKDARPVLERAYNLSSDLG
;
A
#
# COMPACT_ATOMS: atom_id res chain seq x y z
N MET A 1 0.31 10.79 -10.19
CA MET A 1 0.67 11.02 -8.77
C MET A 1 1.69 9.97 -8.37
N ASP A 2 2.78 10.39 -7.73
CA ASP A 2 3.83 9.48 -7.27
C ASP A 2 3.37 8.71 -6.02
N TYR A 3 3.74 7.44 -5.93
CA TYR A 3 3.39 6.58 -4.81
C TYR A 3 4.07 7.03 -3.51
N MET A 4 5.28 7.60 -3.60
CA MET A 4 5.97 8.22 -2.47
C MET A 4 5.11 9.23 -1.70
N LYS A 5 4.26 10.03 -2.37
CA LYS A 5 3.39 11.00 -1.69
C LYS A 5 2.41 10.33 -0.72
N ILE A 6 1.91 9.15 -1.08
CA ILE A 6 1.04 8.36 -0.22
C ILE A 6 1.85 7.76 0.94
N VAL A 7 3.03 7.22 0.62
CA VAL A 7 3.93 6.60 1.61
C VAL A 7 4.38 7.60 2.68
N GLU A 8 4.67 8.84 2.32
CA GLU A 8 4.99 9.90 3.29
C GLU A 8 3.84 10.15 4.28
N VAL A 9 2.60 10.09 3.81
CA VAL A 9 1.40 10.20 4.66
C VAL A 9 1.29 8.97 5.55
N TYR A 10 1.53 7.77 5.03
CA TYR A 10 1.53 6.54 5.83
C TYR A 10 2.56 6.59 6.96
N LYS A 11 3.77 7.12 6.69
CA LYS A 11 4.80 7.31 7.73
C LYS A 11 4.33 8.23 8.85
N ARG A 12 3.64 9.32 8.52
CA ARG A 12 3.09 10.25 9.51
C ARG A 12 1.97 9.62 10.34
N ILE A 13 1.13 8.80 9.70
CA ILE A 13 0.06 8.06 10.37
C ILE A 13 0.65 6.97 11.29
N ASP A 14 1.64 6.19 10.83
CA ASP A 14 2.32 5.15 11.61
C ASP A 14 3.06 5.73 12.84
N ALA A 15 3.45 7.01 12.78
CA ALA A 15 4.13 7.73 13.86
C ALA A 15 3.20 8.40 14.88
N THR A 16 1.87 8.36 14.70
CA THR A 16 0.90 8.97 15.62
C THR A 16 -0.19 7.99 16.03
N THR A 17 -0.74 8.19 17.21
CA THR A 17 -1.93 7.47 17.70
C THR A 17 -3.16 8.37 17.78
N LYS A 18 -3.02 9.66 17.47
CA LYS A 18 -4.10 10.64 17.62
C LYS A 18 -5.00 10.64 16.39
N ARG A 19 -6.24 10.20 16.55
CA ARG A 19 -7.25 10.13 15.47
C ARG A 19 -7.46 11.45 14.73
N LEU A 20 -7.37 12.59 15.42
CA LEU A 20 -7.47 13.92 14.79
C LEU A 20 -6.31 14.19 13.82
N GLU A 21 -5.07 13.92 14.23
CA GLU A 21 -3.89 14.07 13.37
C GLU A 21 -3.96 13.12 12.16
N ILE A 22 -4.40 11.87 12.39
CA ILE A 22 -4.63 10.91 11.29
C ILE A 22 -5.64 11.47 10.30
N THR A 23 -6.76 12.01 10.79
CA THR A 23 -7.80 12.61 9.94
C THR A 23 -7.22 13.76 9.12
N ASP A 24 -6.45 14.65 9.74
CA ASP A 24 -5.83 15.80 9.06
C ASP A 24 -4.81 15.37 8.00
N TYR A 25 -4.02 14.32 8.26
CA TYR A 25 -3.11 13.75 7.27
C TYR A 25 -3.88 13.17 6.06
N LEU A 26 -4.99 12.48 6.30
CA LEU A 26 -5.86 11.95 5.23
C LEU A 26 -6.54 13.05 4.44
N VAL A 27 -7.04 14.11 5.10
CA VAL A 27 -7.62 15.28 4.43
C VAL A 27 -6.61 15.91 3.46
N ASN A 28 -5.37 16.11 3.93
CA ASN A 28 -4.32 16.68 3.10
C ASN A 28 -3.92 15.77 1.94
N LEU A 29 -3.94 14.44 2.14
CA LEU A 29 -3.73 13.46 1.08
C LEU A 29 -4.83 13.58 0.02
N PHE A 30 -6.10 13.49 0.41
CA PHE A 30 -7.23 13.48 -0.52
C PHE A 30 -7.38 14.79 -1.31
N LYS A 31 -7.06 15.94 -0.71
CA LYS A 31 -7.05 17.23 -1.44
C LYS A 31 -5.98 17.30 -2.53
N GLN A 32 -4.87 16.57 -2.37
CA GLN A 32 -3.77 16.54 -3.34
C GLN A 32 -3.90 15.40 -4.37
N THR A 33 -4.81 14.46 -4.13
CA THR A 33 -5.06 13.32 -5.01
C THR A 33 -5.91 13.75 -6.21
N PRO A 34 -5.47 13.46 -7.45
CA PRO A 34 -6.30 13.62 -8.64
C PRO A 34 -7.61 12.84 -8.54
N LYS A 35 -8.72 13.41 -9.05
CA LYS A 35 -10.06 12.85 -8.89
C LYS A 35 -10.20 11.43 -9.48
N ASP A 36 -9.47 11.12 -10.54
CA ASP A 36 -9.43 9.81 -11.22
C ASP A 36 -8.65 8.73 -10.46
N LEU A 37 -7.95 9.12 -9.39
CA LEU A 37 -7.16 8.23 -8.54
C LEU A 37 -7.71 8.12 -7.12
N ILE A 38 -8.74 8.89 -6.75
CA ILE A 38 -9.22 8.95 -5.37
C ILE A 38 -9.68 7.57 -4.88
N ASP A 39 -10.40 6.85 -5.73
CA ASP A 39 -10.83 5.46 -5.53
C ASP A 39 -9.68 4.55 -5.12
N LYS A 40 -8.59 4.59 -5.89
CA LYS A 40 -7.39 3.76 -5.68
C LYS A 40 -6.66 4.17 -4.41
N VAL A 41 -6.51 5.48 -4.17
CA VAL A 41 -5.80 5.99 -2.98
C VAL A 41 -6.53 5.65 -1.70
N VAL A 42 -7.87 5.75 -1.70
CA VAL A 42 -8.70 5.38 -0.56
C VAL A 42 -8.47 3.92 -0.19
N TYR A 43 -8.61 3.00 -1.14
CA TYR A 43 -8.42 1.57 -0.86
C TYR A 43 -6.97 1.21 -0.50
N LEU A 44 -5.98 1.78 -1.20
CA LEU A 44 -4.57 1.56 -0.86
C LEU A 44 -4.27 2.02 0.58
N THR A 45 -4.91 3.09 1.05
CA THR A 45 -4.75 3.61 2.42
C THR A 45 -5.30 2.65 3.47
N GLN A 46 -6.27 1.82 3.09
CA GLN A 46 -6.79 0.74 3.92
C GLN A 46 -5.96 -0.55 3.81
N GLY A 47 -4.95 -0.58 2.94
CA GLY A 47 -4.19 -1.79 2.62
C GLY A 47 -4.96 -2.77 1.73
N LYS A 48 -5.95 -2.29 0.98
CA LYS A 48 -6.81 -3.06 0.07
C LYS A 48 -6.71 -2.51 -1.35
N LEU A 49 -7.25 -3.24 -2.31
CA LEU A 49 -7.45 -2.75 -3.69
C LEU A 49 -8.91 -2.50 -4.02
N TYR A 50 -9.79 -3.24 -3.35
CA TYR A 50 -11.22 -3.31 -3.62
C TYR A 50 -12.00 -3.30 -2.31
N PRO A 51 -13.29 -2.92 -2.35
CA PRO A 51 -14.20 -3.15 -1.23
C PRO A 51 -14.37 -4.64 -0.94
N ASP A 52 -14.71 -4.95 0.32
CA ASP A 52 -14.73 -6.32 0.83
C ASP A 52 -15.72 -7.24 0.10
N TYR A 53 -16.81 -6.69 -0.43
CA TYR A 53 -17.81 -7.47 -1.16
C TYR A 53 -17.30 -8.03 -2.50
N VAL A 54 -16.20 -7.50 -3.04
CA VAL A 54 -15.58 -7.99 -4.28
C VAL A 54 -14.82 -9.30 -4.04
N GLY A 55 -14.39 -9.57 -2.80
CA GLY A 55 -13.72 -10.82 -2.42
C GLY A 55 -12.33 -11.01 -3.02
N VAL A 56 -11.68 -9.94 -3.49
CA VAL A 56 -10.33 -9.99 -4.04
C VAL A 56 -9.32 -9.67 -2.94
N GLU A 57 -8.55 -10.69 -2.54
CA GLU A 57 -7.46 -10.55 -1.59
C GLU A 57 -6.11 -10.57 -2.31
N LEU A 58 -5.22 -9.63 -1.95
CA LEU A 58 -3.82 -9.66 -2.39
C LEU A 58 -3.10 -10.89 -1.84
N GLY A 59 -3.26 -11.12 -0.53
CA GLY A 59 -2.99 -12.38 0.17
C GLY A 59 -1.66 -13.06 -0.15
N ILE A 60 -0.58 -12.30 -0.39
CA ILE A 60 0.72 -12.91 -0.66
C ILE A 60 1.25 -13.50 0.64
N ALA A 61 1.36 -14.83 0.66
CA ALA A 61 2.00 -15.55 1.75
C ALA A 61 3.42 -15.01 2.00
N GLU A 62 3.79 -14.89 3.26
CA GLU A 62 5.07 -14.28 3.68
C GLU A 62 6.28 -14.88 2.96
N LYS A 63 6.26 -16.20 2.71
CA LYS A 63 7.30 -16.91 1.95
C LYS A 63 7.46 -16.41 0.51
N LEU A 64 6.38 -16.07 -0.18
CA LEU A 64 6.42 -15.49 -1.52
C LEU A 64 6.93 -14.05 -1.50
N ALA A 65 6.57 -13.28 -0.47
CA ALA A 65 7.11 -11.93 -0.28
C ALA A 65 8.63 -11.97 -0.02
N ILE A 66 9.11 -12.89 0.82
CA ILE A 66 10.54 -13.12 1.07
C ILE A 66 11.29 -13.45 -0.22
N LYS A 67 10.75 -14.36 -1.05
CA LYS A 67 11.28 -14.67 -2.38
C LYS A 67 11.37 -13.44 -3.28
N SER A 68 10.34 -12.61 -3.28
CA SER A 68 10.26 -11.41 -4.11
C SER A 68 11.29 -10.35 -3.67
N ILE A 69 11.47 -10.16 -2.36
CA ILE A 69 12.49 -9.27 -1.80
C ILE A 69 13.89 -9.78 -2.13
N ALA A 70 14.13 -11.09 -1.95
CA ALA A 70 15.41 -11.73 -2.25
C ALA A 70 15.78 -11.54 -3.73
N MET A 71 14.83 -11.78 -4.64
CA MET A 71 14.99 -11.58 -6.08
C MET A 71 15.26 -10.11 -6.43
N ALA A 72 14.50 -9.16 -5.87
CA ALA A 72 14.67 -7.73 -6.14
C ALA A 72 15.99 -7.15 -5.58
N ALA A 73 16.50 -7.73 -4.49
CA ALA A 73 17.73 -7.29 -3.85
C ALA A 73 18.99 -8.02 -4.36
N GLY A 74 18.84 -9.11 -5.11
CA GLY A 74 19.96 -9.98 -5.51
C GLY A 74 20.62 -10.70 -4.33
N VAL A 75 19.86 -11.06 -3.29
CA VAL A 75 20.35 -11.77 -2.09
C VAL A 75 19.65 -13.11 -1.91
N SER A 76 20.15 -13.96 -1.02
CA SER A 76 19.51 -15.23 -0.70
C SER A 76 18.24 -15.06 0.14
N GLU A 77 17.25 -15.94 -0.05
CA GLU A 77 16.02 -15.99 0.77
C GLU A 77 16.33 -16.10 2.26
N SER A 78 17.35 -16.89 2.63
CA SER A 78 17.78 -17.07 4.02
C SER A 78 18.24 -15.76 4.68
N ASN A 79 18.89 -14.86 3.93
CA ASN A 79 19.28 -13.56 4.47
C ASN A 79 18.05 -12.68 4.75
N VAL A 80 17.04 -12.75 3.88
CA VAL A 80 15.78 -12.03 4.07
C VAL A 80 15.02 -12.61 5.26
N GLU A 81 14.87 -13.92 5.37
CA GLU A 81 14.25 -14.59 6.52
C GLU A 81 14.90 -14.21 7.85
N LYS A 82 16.23 -14.15 7.91
CA LYS A 82 16.95 -13.70 9.11
C LYS A 82 16.60 -12.26 9.47
N ALA A 83 16.56 -11.35 8.49
CA ALA A 83 16.20 -9.96 8.73
C ALA A 83 14.74 -9.82 9.18
N VAL A 84 13.81 -10.59 8.63
CA VAL A 84 12.40 -10.60 9.09
C VAL A 84 12.31 -11.04 10.54
N LYS A 85 13.04 -12.09 10.93
CA LYS A 85 13.09 -12.55 12.33
C LYS A 85 13.74 -11.53 13.27
N GLU A 86 14.82 -10.88 12.83
CA GLU A 86 15.55 -9.87 13.59
C GLU A 86 14.71 -8.61 13.82
N LEU A 87 14.04 -8.13 12.77
CA LEU A 87 13.28 -6.87 12.79
C LEU A 87 11.83 -7.05 13.25
N GLY A 88 11.30 -8.28 13.21
CA GLY A 88 9.91 -8.60 13.55
C GLY A 88 8.87 -8.09 12.53
N ASP A 89 9.30 -7.43 11.46
CA ASP A 89 8.45 -6.91 10.40
C ASP A 89 9.07 -7.13 9.02
N ILE A 90 8.25 -7.65 8.11
CA ILE A 90 8.69 -7.93 6.73
C ILE A 90 8.82 -6.64 5.90
N GLY A 91 8.07 -5.59 6.24
CA GLY A 91 8.23 -4.28 5.62
C GLY A 91 9.59 -3.65 5.96
N GLU A 92 9.99 -3.66 7.23
CA GLU A 92 11.31 -3.19 7.64
C GLU A 92 12.44 -4.01 7.00
N ALA A 93 12.28 -5.33 6.90
CA ALA A 93 13.24 -6.17 6.18
C ALA A 93 13.34 -5.76 4.70
N ALA A 94 12.22 -5.52 4.02
CA ALA A 94 12.20 -5.05 2.64
C ALA A 94 12.95 -3.71 2.49
N ALA A 95 12.66 -2.71 3.33
CA ALA A 95 13.37 -1.43 3.34
C ALA A 95 14.88 -1.60 3.50
N ARG A 96 15.32 -2.45 4.45
CA ARG A 96 16.73 -2.73 4.70
C ARG A 96 17.45 -3.26 3.46
N PHE A 97 16.82 -4.13 2.68
CA PHE A 97 17.43 -4.68 1.46
C PHE A 97 17.34 -3.73 0.28
N MET A 98 16.23 -3.01 0.11
CA MET A 98 16.09 -2.04 -0.98
C MET A 98 17.02 -0.83 -0.81
N GLY A 99 17.39 -0.47 0.42
CA GLY A 99 18.38 0.58 0.70
C GLY A 99 19.85 0.16 0.53
N LYS A 100 20.13 -1.14 0.37
CA LYS A 100 21.50 -1.69 0.26
C LYS A 100 21.81 -2.27 -1.12
N LYS A 101 20.98 -2.00 -2.13
CA LYS A 101 21.16 -2.55 -3.48
C LYS A 101 22.57 -2.25 -4.01
N SER A 102 23.33 -3.31 -4.28
CA SER A 102 24.66 -3.26 -4.88
C SER A 102 24.62 -2.92 -6.37
N GLN A 103 23.50 -3.20 -7.03
CA GLN A 103 23.20 -2.80 -8.40
C GLN A 103 22.33 -1.55 -8.38
N VAL A 104 22.94 -0.40 -8.68
CA VAL A 104 22.20 0.77 -9.14
C VAL A 104 21.64 0.39 -10.50
N THR A 105 20.34 0.12 -10.60
CA THR A 105 19.68 0.10 -11.91
C THR A 105 19.92 1.47 -12.53
N LEU A 106 20.51 1.49 -13.73
CA LEU A 106 20.98 2.70 -14.42
C LEU A 106 19.84 3.73 -14.61
N PHE A 107 18.59 3.30 -14.46
CA PHE A 107 17.37 4.10 -14.41
C PHE A 107 16.41 3.49 -13.39
N GLN A 108 16.12 4.20 -12.29
CA GLN A 108 14.95 3.93 -11.46
C GLN A 108 13.82 4.85 -11.93
N GLU A 109 12.73 4.27 -12.42
CA GLU A 109 11.50 5.03 -12.64
C GLU A 109 10.77 5.21 -11.32
N ALA A 110 10.37 6.44 -11.00
CA ALA A 110 9.53 6.70 -9.84
C ALA A 110 8.23 5.90 -9.91
N LEU A 111 7.88 5.23 -8.81
CA LEU A 111 6.63 4.49 -8.72
C LEU A 111 5.46 5.46 -8.71
N THR A 112 4.48 5.21 -9.58
CA THR A 112 3.22 5.97 -9.60
C THR A 112 2.09 5.16 -9.00
N VAL A 113 1.08 5.84 -8.45
CA VAL A 113 -0.11 5.20 -7.88
C VAL A 113 -0.80 4.26 -8.87
N PRO A 114 -1.02 4.63 -10.15
CA PRO A 114 -1.58 3.72 -11.15
C PRO A 114 -0.71 2.47 -11.37
N LYS A 115 0.62 2.64 -11.56
CA LYS A 115 1.55 1.52 -11.77
C LYS A 115 1.51 0.53 -10.61
N VAL A 116 1.51 1.04 -9.37
CA VAL A 116 1.40 0.21 -8.17
C VAL A 116 0.05 -0.50 -8.15
N TYR A 117 -1.06 0.21 -8.26
CA TYR A 117 -2.40 -0.36 -8.18
C TYR A 117 -2.62 -1.44 -9.25
N GLU A 118 -2.29 -1.18 -10.51
CA GLU A 118 -2.44 -2.13 -11.62
C GLU A 118 -1.56 -3.38 -11.45
N THR A 119 -0.34 -3.21 -10.93
CA THR A 119 0.55 -4.35 -10.67
C THR A 119 0.02 -5.21 -9.53
N LEU A 120 -0.46 -4.58 -8.46
CA LEU A 120 -1.08 -5.25 -7.34
C LEU A 120 -2.39 -5.96 -7.76
N ASP A 121 -3.18 -5.37 -8.64
CA ASP A 121 -4.38 -6.00 -9.20
C ASP A 121 -4.03 -7.25 -10.03
N LYS A 122 -3.02 -7.17 -10.90
CA LYS A 122 -2.51 -8.34 -11.65
C LYS A 122 -2.04 -9.46 -10.71
N ILE A 123 -1.38 -9.11 -9.60
CA ILE A 123 -0.98 -10.07 -8.57
C ILE A 123 -2.20 -10.72 -7.92
N ALA A 124 -3.20 -9.93 -7.54
CA ALA A 124 -4.41 -10.42 -6.87
C ALA A 124 -5.20 -11.38 -7.76
N LYS A 125 -5.31 -11.05 -9.06
CA LYS A 125 -6.02 -11.85 -10.07
C LYS A 125 -5.22 -13.06 -10.59
N ALA A 126 -3.92 -13.16 -10.31
CA ALA A 126 -3.12 -14.30 -10.75
C ALA A 126 -3.51 -15.58 -10.00
N SER A 127 -4.01 -16.57 -10.75
CA SER A 127 -4.46 -17.88 -10.25
C SER A 127 -4.09 -19.01 -11.22
N GLY A 128 -4.09 -20.26 -10.72
CA GLY A 128 -3.77 -21.44 -11.54
C GLY A 128 -2.27 -21.78 -11.56
N GLU A 129 -1.89 -22.63 -12.51
CA GLU A 129 -0.51 -23.08 -12.68
C GLU A 129 0.42 -21.90 -13.02
N GLY A 130 1.58 -21.83 -12.38
CA GLY A 130 2.55 -20.73 -12.56
C GLY A 130 2.15 -19.39 -11.91
N ALA A 131 1.00 -19.30 -11.23
CA ALA A 131 0.57 -18.06 -10.59
C ALA A 131 1.55 -17.59 -9.50
N GLN A 132 2.14 -18.50 -8.73
CA GLN A 132 3.13 -18.14 -7.71
C GLN A 132 4.35 -17.45 -8.31
N ASP A 133 4.90 -17.99 -9.40
CA ASP A 133 6.06 -17.41 -10.08
C ASP A 133 5.74 -16.06 -10.72
N LEU A 134 4.53 -15.91 -11.27
CA LEU A 134 4.06 -14.63 -11.79
C LEU A 134 3.95 -13.58 -10.66
N LYS A 135 3.36 -13.95 -9.52
CA LYS A 135 3.28 -13.05 -8.35
C LYS A 135 4.67 -12.63 -7.86
N ILE A 136 5.62 -13.56 -7.79
CA ILE A 136 7.00 -13.26 -7.40
C ILE A 136 7.65 -12.28 -8.38
N LYS A 137 7.52 -12.50 -9.68
CA LYS A 137 8.09 -11.63 -10.73
C LYS A 137 7.50 -10.23 -10.72
N LEU A 138 6.18 -10.11 -10.59
CA LEU A 138 5.49 -8.81 -10.55
C LEU A 138 5.88 -8.03 -9.29
N LEU A 139 5.88 -8.67 -8.13
CA LEU A 139 6.26 -8.03 -6.88
C LEU A 139 7.75 -7.65 -6.87
N SER A 140 8.65 -8.53 -7.33
CA SER A 140 10.08 -8.24 -7.38
C SER A 140 10.41 -7.10 -8.35
N GLY A 141 9.72 -7.03 -9.50
CA GLY A 141 9.83 -5.90 -10.42
C GLY A 141 9.44 -4.57 -9.76
N LEU A 142 8.31 -4.55 -9.05
CA LEU A 142 7.83 -3.36 -8.34
C LEU A 142 8.79 -2.94 -7.22
N LEU A 143 9.35 -3.90 -6.47
CA LEU A 143 10.36 -3.66 -5.44
C LEU A 143 11.70 -3.19 -6.00
N SER A 144 12.04 -3.57 -7.25
CA SER A 144 13.28 -3.15 -7.89
C SER A 144 13.31 -1.64 -8.14
N ASP A 145 12.16 -1.05 -8.48
CA ASP A 145 11.97 0.39 -8.67
C ASP A 145 11.71 1.15 -7.36
N ALA A 146 11.26 0.46 -6.30
CA ALA A 146 10.90 1.08 -5.04
C ALA A 146 12.10 1.64 -4.26
N SER A 147 11.89 2.82 -3.66
CA SER A 147 12.70 3.31 -2.55
C SER A 147 12.50 2.46 -1.28
N PRO A 148 13.36 2.59 -0.25
CA PRO A 148 13.22 1.81 0.99
C PRO A 148 11.85 1.99 1.67
N ASP A 149 11.36 3.22 1.76
CA ASP A 149 10.06 3.51 2.36
C ASP A 149 8.91 2.92 1.54
N GLU A 150 8.94 3.09 0.21
CA GLU A 150 7.92 2.51 -0.67
C GLU A 150 7.88 0.99 -0.54
N ALA A 151 9.04 0.34 -0.53
CA ALA A 151 9.16 -1.10 -0.37
C ALA A 151 8.55 -1.59 0.95
N LYS A 152 8.81 -0.88 2.05
CA LYS A 152 8.23 -1.21 3.37
C LYS A 152 6.71 -1.25 3.32
N TYR A 153 6.07 -0.18 2.86
CA TYR A 153 4.61 -0.11 2.85
C TYR A 153 3.97 -1.00 1.79
N LEU A 154 4.65 -1.23 0.67
CA LEU A 154 4.20 -2.13 -0.38
C LEU A 154 4.17 -3.58 0.11
N VAL A 155 5.25 -4.05 0.75
CA VAL A 155 5.30 -5.41 1.30
C VAL A 155 4.30 -5.59 2.44
N ARG A 156 4.12 -4.58 3.31
CA ARG A 156 3.06 -4.60 4.33
C ARG A 156 1.67 -4.72 3.69
N THR A 157 1.42 -4.02 2.59
CA THR A 157 0.14 -4.07 1.87
C THR A 157 -0.13 -5.48 1.32
N VAL A 158 0.80 -6.04 0.53
CA VAL A 158 0.57 -7.34 -0.13
C VAL A 158 0.52 -8.53 0.82
N THR A 159 1.13 -8.41 2.00
CA THR A 159 1.09 -9.44 3.06
C THR A 159 -0.06 -9.24 4.04
N GLY A 160 -0.92 -8.23 3.85
CA GLY A 160 -2.03 -7.92 4.76
C GLY A 160 -1.59 -7.42 6.15
N LYS A 161 -0.34 -6.96 6.27
CA LYS A 161 0.26 -6.45 7.51
C LYS A 161 0.26 -4.92 7.61
N LEU A 162 -0.31 -4.23 6.62
CA LEU A 162 -0.47 -2.77 6.70
C LEU A 162 -1.52 -2.43 7.76
N ARG A 163 -1.06 -1.87 8.89
CA ARG A 163 -1.91 -1.51 10.03
C ARG A 163 -1.77 -0.03 10.35
N LEU A 164 -2.39 0.83 9.54
CA LEU A 164 -2.37 2.28 9.77
C LEU A 164 -3.41 2.77 10.80
N GLY A 165 -4.27 1.89 11.31
CA GLY A 165 -5.35 2.29 12.21
C GLY A 165 -6.43 3.16 11.55
N VAL A 166 -6.50 3.15 10.22
CA VAL A 166 -7.46 3.92 9.43
C VAL A 166 -8.70 3.07 9.15
N ALA A 167 -9.79 3.36 9.87
CA ALA A 167 -11.10 2.75 9.63
C ALA A 167 -11.94 3.56 8.63
N ASP A 168 -12.93 2.92 8.00
CA ASP A 168 -13.87 3.51 7.02
C ASP A 168 -14.43 4.85 7.52
N MET A 169 -14.85 4.90 8.79
CA MET A 169 -15.45 6.08 9.37
C MET A 169 -14.49 7.27 9.41
N THR A 170 -13.18 7.02 9.57
CA THR A 170 -12.13 8.05 9.57
C THR A 170 -11.85 8.53 8.14
N ILE A 171 -11.91 7.63 7.15
CA ILE A 171 -11.81 7.99 5.74
C ILE A 171 -12.98 8.88 5.34
N LEU A 172 -14.21 8.50 5.70
CA LEU A 172 -15.39 9.30 5.40
C LEU A 172 -15.38 10.68 6.08
N ASP A 173 -14.87 10.78 7.31
CA ASP A 173 -14.61 12.08 7.96
C ASP A 173 -13.64 12.93 7.13
N ALA A 174 -12.54 12.32 6.68
CA ALA A 174 -11.54 13.01 5.87
C ALA A 174 -12.06 13.40 4.48
N LEU A 175 -12.85 12.56 3.82
CA LEU A 175 -13.50 12.86 2.54
C LEU A 175 -14.50 14.01 2.67
N ALA A 176 -15.32 14.02 3.75
CA ALA A 176 -16.26 15.10 4.02
C ALA A 176 -15.53 16.45 4.18
N ILE A 177 -14.43 16.49 4.96
CA ILE A 177 -13.64 17.71 5.12
C ILE A 177 -12.91 18.08 3.81
N ALA A 178 -12.34 17.10 3.10
CA ALA A 178 -11.53 17.33 1.91
C ALA A 178 -12.35 17.94 0.76
N PHE A 179 -13.57 17.43 0.54
CA PHE A 179 -14.37 17.78 -0.63
C PHE A 179 -15.60 18.63 -0.31
N CYS A 180 -16.08 18.66 0.93
CA CYS A 180 -17.22 19.47 1.36
C CYS A 180 -16.85 20.56 2.38
N GLY A 181 -15.59 20.62 2.82
CA GLY A 181 -15.08 21.67 3.70
C GLY A 181 -15.44 21.53 5.19
N SER A 182 -16.34 20.62 5.57
CA SER A 182 -16.73 20.36 6.96
C SER A 182 -17.10 18.90 7.18
N LYS A 183 -16.96 18.44 8.43
CA LYS A 183 -17.51 17.15 8.88
C LYS A 183 -19.04 17.12 8.87
N ASP A 184 -19.72 18.24 8.73
CA ASP A 184 -21.20 18.28 8.69
C ASP A 184 -21.77 17.54 7.47
N ALA A 185 -20.98 17.37 6.40
CA ALA A 185 -21.35 16.56 5.24
C ALA A 185 -21.24 15.04 5.52
N ARG A 186 -20.67 14.64 6.66
CA ARG A 186 -20.42 13.24 7.03
C ARG A 186 -21.67 12.34 6.93
N PRO A 187 -22.87 12.74 7.39
CA PRO A 187 -24.06 11.90 7.30
C PRO A 187 -24.50 11.61 5.86
N VAL A 188 -24.26 12.55 4.93
CA VAL A 188 -24.59 12.38 3.51
C VAL A 188 -23.69 11.32 2.89
N LEU A 189 -22.38 11.42 3.14
CA LEU A 189 -21.39 10.44 2.67
C LEU A 189 -21.61 9.08 3.34
N GLU A 190 -21.94 9.04 4.64
CA GLU A 190 -22.25 7.80 5.34
C GLU A 190 -23.46 7.10 4.75
N ARG A 191 -24.52 7.86 4.43
CA ARG A 191 -25.70 7.31 3.77
C ARG A 191 -25.36 6.74 2.41
N ALA A 192 -24.51 7.40 1.62
CA ALA A 192 -24.06 6.89 0.33
C ALA A 192 -23.22 5.60 0.49
N TYR A 193 -22.30 5.58 1.48
CA TYR A 193 -21.50 4.41 1.80
C TYR A 193 -22.37 3.23 2.27
N ASN A 194 -23.35 3.47 3.14
CA ASN A 194 -24.27 2.42 3.61
C ASN A 194 -25.15 1.82 2.50
N LEU A 195 -25.29 2.51 1.36
CA LEU A 195 -26.04 2.02 0.19
C LEU A 195 -25.16 1.30 -0.83
N SER A 196 -23.90 1.70 -0.98
CA SER A 196 -22.97 1.19 -1.99
C SER A 196 -21.94 0.20 -1.44
N SER A 197 -21.62 0.30 -0.15
CA SER A 197 -20.47 -0.34 0.50
C SER A 197 -19.13 -0.06 -0.20
N ASP A 198 -19.05 1.05 -0.93
CA ASP A 198 -17.88 1.48 -1.70
C ASP A 198 -17.46 2.89 -1.23
N LEU A 199 -16.19 3.05 -0.87
CA LEU A 199 -15.61 4.31 -0.41
C LEU A 199 -14.98 5.12 -1.55
N GLY A 200 -14.73 4.48 -2.70
CA GLY A 200 -14.02 5.05 -3.83
C GLY A 200 -14.84 5.98 -4.71
#